data_AF-A0A378R377-F1
#
_entry.id   AF-A0A378R377-F1
#
_cell.length_a   1.000
_cell.length_b   1.000
_cell.length_c   1.000
_cell.angle_alpha   90.00
_cell.angle_beta   90.00
_cell.angle_gamma   90.00
#
_symmetry.space_group_name_H-M   'P 1'
#
loop_
_entity.id
_entity.type
_entity.pdbx_description
1 polymer ?
#
loop_
_entity_poly.entity_id
_entity_poly.type
_entity_poly.pdbx_seq_one_letter_code
_entity_poly.pdbx_strand_id
1 'polypeptide(L)'
;MQKGEIMVKNYVLTGCIPIGYGGLTTALLNRSAQISSISAEPVKILTFRDREFPKQIHQHLKERDGLRNGVTVINLYDWLRENSLSCGGVSFDPKHHKFAKIGSPPPRNSENVTQDIEDGLVLRQLIKDENLQGWAQVNHLRADGTVAVIDNRRKGERCIIVCDKQGNPERVFSWAWPFYHAWLDTIFNDDYVDIIVDNDHEARFLTDYHRRNVSIIHYFHGTHCNGKNQVLPYAEFVFSRLDRFDLFVFPTFSQCYSAQLMFPEYSGFAHVPHALPPQAFVSDKSIVRKPRSFVVASRLEGIKRLIMQFRLLELLKAVVKRFWSCIFWAMAASWRVCKMPPATIVA
;
A
#
# COMPACT_ATOMS: atom_id res chain seq x y z
N MET A 1 15.15 41.12 4.75
CA MET A 1 14.21 40.04 4.37
C MET A 1 14.84 38.71 4.73
N GLN A 2 14.45 38.11 5.86
CA GLN A 2 14.80 36.72 6.14
C GLN A 2 14.10 35.84 5.09
N LYS A 3 14.85 35.00 4.38
CA LYS A 3 14.27 33.89 3.62
C LYS A 3 13.56 33.02 4.64
N GLY A 4 12.23 33.01 4.64
CA GLY A 4 11.47 32.00 5.36
C GLY A 4 11.92 30.64 4.83
N GLU A 5 12.33 29.74 5.71
CA GLU A 5 12.62 28.36 5.33
C GLU A 5 11.36 27.78 4.69
N ILE A 6 11.50 27.29 3.46
CA ILE A 6 10.41 26.59 2.79
C ILE A 6 10.26 25.25 3.51
N MET A 7 9.13 25.09 4.19
CA MET A 7 8.82 23.87 4.92
C MET A 7 8.31 22.81 3.93
N VAL A 8 9.06 21.73 3.77
CA VAL A 8 8.68 20.60 2.90
C VAL A 8 7.94 19.55 3.74
N LYS A 9 6.77 19.14 3.28
CA LYS A 9 5.93 18.11 3.91
C LYS A 9 6.18 16.76 3.24
N ASN A 10 6.34 15.73 4.06
CA ASN A 10 6.66 14.38 3.58
C ASN A 10 5.40 13.50 3.58
N TYR A 11 5.07 12.97 2.40
CA TYR A 11 3.98 12.03 2.20
C TYR A 11 4.51 10.71 1.65
N VAL A 12 3.89 9.62 2.08
CA VAL A 12 4.17 8.29 1.55
C VAL A 12 2.91 7.75 0.89
N LEU A 13 3.01 7.26 -0.33
CA LEU A 13 1.87 6.88 -1.14
C LEU A 13 1.87 5.37 -1.41
N THR A 14 0.76 4.72 -1.10
CA THR A 14 0.60 3.27 -1.32
C THR A 14 -0.86 2.91 -1.59
N GLY A 15 -1.14 1.86 -2.36
CA GLY A 15 -2.52 1.55 -2.75
C GLY A 15 -3.42 1.22 -1.55
N CYS A 16 -2.98 0.30 -0.70
CA CYS A 16 -3.64 -0.05 0.55
C CYS A 16 -2.66 -0.63 1.57
N ILE A 17 -3.09 -0.64 2.83
CA ILE A 17 -2.43 -1.37 3.92
C ILE A 17 -3.38 -2.48 4.35
N PRO A 18 -3.12 -3.75 3.99
CA PRO A 18 -3.94 -4.88 4.44
C PRO A 18 -3.64 -5.22 5.90
N ILE A 19 -4.55 -5.88 6.62
CA ILE A 19 -4.30 -6.32 8.01
C ILE A 19 -3.06 -7.24 8.06
N GLY A 20 -2.98 -8.26 7.21
CA GLY A 20 -1.86 -9.21 7.16
C GLY A 20 -0.64 -8.75 6.33
N TYR A 21 -0.19 -7.50 6.45
CA TYR A 21 0.87 -6.96 5.59
C TYR A 21 2.25 -7.59 5.82
N GLY A 22 3.04 -7.64 4.73
CA GLY A 22 4.39 -8.22 4.68
C GLY A 22 5.52 -7.19 4.60
N GLY A 23 6.69 -7.63 4.11
CA GLY A 23 7.95 -6.89 4.19
C GLY A 23 7.94 -5.49 3.55
N LEU A 24 7.25 -5.30 2.41
CA LEU A 24 7.15 -3.99 1.76
C LEU A 24 6.49 -2.96 2.68
N THR A 25 5.33 -3.29 3.24
CA THR A 25 4.62 -2.41 4.16
C THR A 25 5.38 -2.23 5.47
N THR A 26 6.03 -3.28 6.00
CA THR A 26 6.91 -3.13 7.18
C THR A 26 8.04 -2.13 6.93
N ALA A 27 8.72 -2.23 5.78
CA ALA A 27 9.79 -1.32 5.42
C ALA A 27 9.28 0.12 5.19
N LEU A 28 8.12 0.27 4.55
CA LEU A 28 7.42 1.55 4.37
C LEU A 28 7.12 2.22 5.72
N LEU A 29 6.52 1.48 6.67
CA LEU A 29 6.16 2.01 7.99
C LEU A 29 7.40 2.40 8.81
N ASN A 30 8.44 1.56 8.81
CA ASN A 30 9.70 1.88 9.49
C ASN A 30 10.36 3.12 8.91
N ARG A 31 10.38 3.26 7.58
CA ARG A 31 10.94 4.43 6.91
C ARG A 31 10.14 5.68 7.22
N SER A 32 8.82 5.59 7.14
CA SER A 32 7.91 6.69 7.48
C SER A 32 8.17 7.18 8.90
N ALA A 33 8.29 6.27 9.87
CA ALA A 33 8.62 6.63 11.25
C ALA A 33 10.00 7.28 11.37
N GLN A 34 11.02 6.78 10.67
CA GLN A 34 12.37 7.36 10.73
C GLN A 34 12.42 8.77 10.11
N ILE A 35 11.80 8.98 8.95
CA ILE A 35 11.67 10.30 8.33
C ILE A 35 10.90 11.24 9.26
N SER A 36 9.80 10.76 9.85
CA SER A 36 8.98 11.52 10.80
C SER A 36 9.76 11.98 12.04
N SER A 37 10.76 11.22 12.51
CA SER A 37 11.57 11.62 13.67
C SER A 37 12.56 12.76 13.41
N ILE A 38 12.86 13.06 12.15
CA ILE A 38 13.80 14.12 11.77
C ILE A 38 13.14 15.25 10.95
N SER A 39 11.87 15.06 10.58
CA SER A 39 11.09 16.05 9.84
C SER A 39 10.40 17.01 10.81
N ALA A 40 10.17 18.24 10.36
CA ALA A 40 9.45 19.22 11.16
C ALA A 40 7.95 18.86 11.33
N GLU A 41 7.35 18.23 10.32
CA GLU A 41 6.01 17.66 10.39
C GLU A 41 6.05 16.14 10.32
N PRO A 42 5.15 15.44 11.04
CA PRO A 42 5.03 14.00 10.93
C PRO A 42 4.62 13.53 9.53
N VAL A 43 5.17 12.39 9.11
CA VAL A 43 4.87 11.79 7.81
C VAL A 43 3.41 11.31 7.75
N LYS A 44 2.74 11.62 6.64
CA LYS A 44 1.37 11.14 6.35
C LYS A 44 1.42 10.07 5.26
N ILE A 45 0.88 8.90 5.55
CA ILE A 45 0.74 7.81 4.57
C ILE A 45 -0.62 7.92 3.89
N LEU A 46 -0.60 8.18 2.59
CA LEU A 46 -1.77 8.27 1.73
C LEU A 46 -2.10 6.91 1.11
N THR A 47 -3.35 6.48 1.27
CA THR A 47 -3.90 5.28 0.63
C THR A 47 -5.13 5.62 -0.19
N PHE A 48 -5.31 4.94 -1.33
CA PHE A 48 -6.33 5.35 -2.31
C PHE A 48 -7.20 4.21 -2.86
N ARG A 49 -6.94 2.96 -2.47
CA ARG A 49 -7.85 1.85 -2.76
C ARG A 49 -8.95 1.77 -1.71
N ASP A 50 -10.10 1.28 -2.16
CA ASP A 50 -11.25 0.94 -1.33
C ASP A 50 -10.91 -0.13 -0.28
N ARG A 51 -11.47 0.00 0.92
CA ARG A 51 -11.25 -0.89 2.07
C ARG A 51 -12.50 -1.00 2.95
N GLU A 52 -12.68 -2.17 3.56
CA GLU A 52 -13.88 -2.57 4.31
C GLU A 52 -13.88 -2.08 5.76
N PHE A 53 -12.78 -2.28 6.48
CA PHE A 53 -12.70 -2.10 7.93
C PHE A 53 -11.59 -1.10 8.32
N PRO A 54 -11.81 0.21 8.19
CA PRO A 54 -10.79 1.21 8.46
C PRO A 54 -10.32 1.21 9.92
N LYS A 55 -11.22 1.01 10.91
CA LYS A 55 -10.81 0.98 12.33
C LYS A 55 -10.00 -0.27 12.66
N GLN A 56 -10.39 -1.44 12.14
CA GLN A 56 -9.60 -2.66 12.35
C GLN A 56 -8.18 -2.54 11.80
N ILE A 57 -8.02 -1.95 10.61
CA ILE A 57 -6.69 -1.70 10.03
C ILE A 57 -5.89 -0.74 10.91
N HIS A 58 -6.51 0.34 11.40
CA HIS A 58 -5.86 1.31 12.28
C HIS A 58 -5.43 0.69 13.61
N GLN A 59 -6.30 -0.11 14.22
CA GLN A 59 -6.00 -0.85 15.44
C GLN A 59 -4.82 -1.80 15.23
N HIS A 60 -4.83 -2.57 14.14
CA HIS A 60 -3.74 -3.50 13.83
C HIS A 60 -2.40 -2.77 13.60
N LEU A 61 -2.43 -1.59 12.97
CA LEU A 61 -1.26 -0.76 12.80
C LEU A 61 -0.71 -0.23 14.12
N LYS A 62 -1.58 0.13 15.08
CA LYS A 62 -1.18 0.52 16.44
C LYS A 62 -0.59 -0.63 17.23
N GLU A 63 -1.26 -1.79 17.23
CA GLU A 63 -0.81 -2.99 17.94
C GLU A 63 0.58 -3.46 17.49
N ARG A 64 0.91 -3.25 16.22
CA ARG A 64 2.21 -3.60 15.63
C ARG A 64 3.23 -2.46 15.64
N ASP A 65 2.96 -1.38 16.36
CA ASP A 65 3.87 -0.23 16.47
C ASP A 65 4.25 0.35 15.08
N GLY A 66 3.28 0.33 14.16
CA GLY A 66 3.43 0.78 12.77
C GLY A 66 3.26 2.29 12.60
N LEU A 67 2.59 2.96 13.54
CA LEU A 67 2.29 4.41 13.51
C LEU A 67 3.21 5.21 14.46
N ARG A 68 4.49 4.85 14.51
CA ARG A 68 5.49 5.49 15.36
C ARG A 68 5.78 6.92 14.94
N ASN A 69 6.30 7.71 15.87
CA ASN A 69 6.79 9.08 15.61
C ASN A 69 5.74 10.00 14.99
N GLY A 70 4.47 9.82 15.34
CA GLY A 70 3.36 10.65 14.84
C GLY A 70 2.91 10.32 13.42
N VAL A 71 3.40 9.22 12.82
CA VAL A 71 2.95 8.79 11.49
C VAL A 71 1.44 8.53 11.50
N THR A 72 0.75 9.07 10.50
CA THR A 72 -0.70 8.88 10.32
C THR A 72 -1.00 8.24 8.97
N VAL A 73 -2.19 7.65 8.85
CA VAL A 73 -2.69 7.09 7.58
C VAL A 73 -3.96 7.81 7.19
N ILE A 74 -4.01 8.32 5.96
CA ILE A 74 -5.18 8.98 5.37
C ILE A 74 -5.61 8.13 4.17
N ASN A 75 -6.83 7.63 4.20
CA ASN A 75 -7.42 6.94 3.05
C ASN A 75 -8.34 7.90 2.29
N LEU A 76 -8.25 7.90 0.97
CA LEU A 76 -9.07 8.71 0.05
C LEU A 76 -10.56 8.65 0.37
N TYR A 77 -11.12 7.44 0.50
CA TYR A 77 -12.55 7.26 0.70
C TYR A 77 -12.99 7.64 2.12
N ASP A 78 -12.15 7.38 3.12
CA ASP A 78 -12.41 7.82 4.49
C ASP A 78 -12.37 9.35 4.59
N TRP A 79 -11.39 9.98 3.93
CA TRP A 79 -11.24 11.43 3.90
C TRP A 79 -12.44 12.12 3.22
N LEU A 80 -12.96 11.56 2.12
CA LEU A 80 -14.14 12.09 1.41
C LEU A 80 -15.45 11.97 2.21
N ARG A 81 -15.50 11.15 3.26
CA ARG A 81 -16.66 11.14 4.17
C ARG A 81 -16.77 12.44 4.97
N GLU A 82 -15.65 13.11 5.20
CA GLU A 82 -15.58 14.30 6.07
C GLU A 82 -15.26 15.58 5.28
N ASN A 83 -14.74 15.43 4.06
CA ASN A 83 -14.21 16.52 3.25
C ASN A 83 -14.74 16.48 1.81
N SER A 84 -14.50 17.57 1.08
CA SER A 84 -14.88 17.73 -0.33
C SER A 84 -13.64 17.99 -1.17
N LEU A 85 -13.62 17.49 -2.41
CA LEU A 85 -12.56 17.82 -3.36
C LEU A 85 -12.63 19.31 -3.74
N SER A 86 -11.47 19.95 -3.92
CA SER A 86 -11.40 21.33 -4.39
C SER A 86 -11.45 21.47 -5.92
N CYS A 87 -11.09 20.40 -6.65
CA CYS A 87 -10.90 20.45 -8.09
C CYS A 87 -11.20 19.12 -8.81
N GLY A 88 -11.06 19.12 -10.15
CA GLY A 88 -11.15 17.93 -10.99
C GLY A 88 -12.57 17.47 -11.34
N GLY A 89 -12.63 16.50 -12.25
CA GLY A 89 -13.87 15.88 -12.74
C GLY A 89 -14.69 16.79 -13.66
N VAL A 90 -15.70 16.20 -14.32
CA VAL A 90 -16.73 16.94 -15.04
C VAL A 90 -17.97 17.08 -14.17
N SER A 91 -18.80 18.09 -14.42
CA SER A 91 -20.06 18.25 -13.70
C SER A 91 -20.98 17.05 -13.92
N PHE A 92 -21.69 16.64 -12.87
CA PHE A 92 -22.67 15.57 -12.97
C PHE A 92 -23.84 15.95 -13.89
N ASP A 93 -24.00 15.19 -14.98
CA ASP A 93 -25.19 15.19 -15.84
C ASP A 93 -26.06 13.93 -15.62
N PRO A 94 -27.31 14.06 -15.10
CA PRO A 94 -28.23 12.94 -14.93
C PRO A 94 -28.59 12.18 -16.21
N LYS A 95 -28.43 12.79 -17.41
CA LYS A 95 -28.71 12.14 -18.69
C LYS A 95 -27.62 11.12 -19.04
N HIS A 96 -26.36 11.47 -18.78
CA HIS A 96 -25.21 10.66 -19.14
C HIS A 96 -24.70 9.76 -18.00
N HIS A 97 -24.84 10.20 -16.75
CA HIS A 97 -24.30 9.50 -15.58
C HIS A 97 -25.42 8.79 -14.82
N LYS A 98 -25.65 7.52 -15.16
CA LYS A 98 -26.66 6.68 -14.53
C LYS A 98 -26.06 5.85 -13.41
N PHE A 99 -26.69 5.87 -12.24
CA PHE A 99 -26.35 5.02 -11.09
C PHE A 99 -27.62 4.60 -10.34
N ALA A 100 -27.53 3.57 -9.49
CA ALA A 100 -28.64 3.18 -8.63
C ALA A 100 -28.83 4.21 -7.52
N LYS A 101 -30.01 4.85 -7.47
CA LYS A 101 -30.33 5.89 -6.47
C LYS A 101 -30.23 5.35 -5.05
N ILE A 102 -29.72 6.20 -4.15
CA ILE A 102 -29.69 5.99 -2.70
C ILE A 102 -30.99 6.53 -2.11
N GLY A 103 -31.54 5.86 -1.09
CA GLY A 103 -32.65 6.39 -0.28
C GLY A 103 -33.97 5.61 -0.38
N SER A 104 -34.07 4.62 -1.26
CA SER A 104 -35.00 3.51 -0.97
C SER A 104 -34.23 2.56 -0.05
N PRO A 105 -34.72 2.23 1.16
CA PRO A 105 -34.16 1.08 1.86
C PRO A 105 -34.13 -0.07 0.84
N PRO A 106 -33.02 -0.79 0.67
CA PRO A 106 -33.10 -2.06 -0.04
C PRO A 106 -34.29 -2.79 0.60
N PRO A 107 -35.29 -3.27 -0.17
CA PRO A 107 -36.33 -4.08 0.44
C PRO A 107 -35.62 -5.11 1.31
N ARG A 108 -36.09 -5.32 2.55
CA ARG A 108 -35.36 -6.05 3.63
C ARG A 108 -34.79 -7.43 3.23
N ASN A 109 -35.03 -7.89 2.00
CA ASN A 109 -34.54 -9.10 1.33
C ASN A 109 -33.95 -8.85 -0.10
N SER A 110 -33.34 -7.70 -0.42
CA SER A 110 -32.67 -7.57 -1.73
C SER A 110 -31.35 -8.35 -1.71
N GLU A 111 -31.35 -9.57 -2.23
CA GLU A 111 -30.17 -10.45 -2.34
C GLU A 111 -28.97 -9.78 -3.04
N ASN A 112 -29.21 -8.67 -3.75
CA ASN A 112 -28.23 -7.92 -4.54
C ASN A 112 -27.54 -6.78 -3.78
N VAL A 113 -27.84 -6.53 -2.51
CA VAL A 113 -27.19 -5.46 -1.72
C VAL A 113 -26.54 -6.03 -0.47
N THR A 114 -25.25 -5.74 -0.29
CA THR A 114 -24.48 -6.04 0.92
C THR A 114 -24.05 -4.74 1.59
N GLN A 115 -23.95 -4.73 2.91
CA GLN A 115 -23.54 -3.55 3.68
C GLN A 115 -22.34 -3.90 4.55
N ASP A 116 -21.35 -3.02 4.55
CA ASP A 116 -20.23 -3.11 5.48
C ASP A 116 -20.49 -2.13 6.61
N ILE A 117 -20.57 -2.69 7.81
CA ILE A 117 -20.96 -1.98 9.03
C ILE A 117 -19.80 -2.04 10.02
N GLU A 118 -19.41 -0.89 10.55
CA GLU A 118 -18.39 -0.78 11.60
C GLU A 118 -18.92 0.15 12.70
N ASP A 119 -18.96 -0.34 13.95
CA ASP A 119 -19.53 0.37 15.11
C ASP A 119 -20.95 0.92 14.89
N GLY A 120 -21.81 0.13 14.24
CA GLY A 120 -23.20 0.50 13.96
C GLY A 120 -23.39 1.49 12.80
N LEU A 121 -22.31 1.95 12.16
CA LEU A 121 -22.37 2.82 10.99
C LEU A 121 -22.21 2.01 9.70
N VAL A 122 -23.10 2.23 8.74
CA VAL A 122 -22.95 1.68 7.39
C VAL A 122 -21.88 2.49 6.68
N LEU A 123 -20.71 1.92 6.45
CA LEU A 123 -19.59 2.59 5.77
C LEU A 123 -19.67 2.47 4.26
N ARG A 124 -20.19 1.33 3.78
CA ARG A 124 -20.34 1.02 2.35
C ARG A 124 -21.65 0.28 2.08
N GLN A 125 -22.23 0.56 0.92
CA GLN A 125 -23.27 -0.26 0.31
C GLN A 125 -22.74 -0.83 -1.01
N LEU A 126 -22.77 -2.15 -1.11
CA LEU A 126 -22.22 -2.93 -2.21
C LEU A 126 -23.37 -3.52 -3.02
N ILE A 127 -23.48 -3.15 -4.29
CA ILE A 127 -24.60 -3.55 -5.16
C ILE A 127 -24.08 -4.50 -6.24
N LYS A 128 -24.69 -5.68 -6.36
CA LYS A 128 -24.41 -6.68 -7.41
C LYS A 128 -25.24 -6.41 -8.67
N ASP A 129 -24.70 -6.90 -9.78
CA ASP A 129 -25.39 -7.09 -11.05
C ASP A 129 -25.04 -8.51 -11.51
N GLU A 130 -26.04 -9.32 -11.86
CA GLU A 130 -25.86 -10.72 -12.24
C GLU A 130 -24.92 -10.89 -13.44
N ASN A 131 -24.79 -9.85 -14.27
CA ASN A 131 -23.96 -9.87 -15.47
C ASN A 131 -22.52 -9.41 -15.25
N LEU A 132 -22.15 -8.99 -14.03
CA LEU A 132 -20.82 -8.48 -13.71
C LEU A 132 -20.13 -9.32 -12.65
N GLN A 133 -18.86 -9.65 -12.91
CA GLN A 133 -17.98 -10.22 -11.88
C GLN A 133 -17.61 -9.13 -10.87
N GLY A 134 -18.11 -9.25 -9.65
CA GLY A 134 -17.87 -8.31 -8.54
C GLY A 134 -19.01 -7.32 -8.30
N TRP A 135 -18.70 -6.19 -7.66
CA TRP A 135 -19.69 -5.16 -7.35
C TRP A 135 -19.91 -4.25 -8.55
N ALA A 136 -21.16 -4.14 -8.96
CA ALA A 136 -21.60 -3.24 -10.03
C ALA A 136 -21.60 -1.78 -9.56
N GLN A 137 -21.83 -1.54 -8.28
CA GLN A 137 -21.73 -0.21 -7.68
C GLN A 137 -21.31 -0.33 -6.21
N VAL A 138 -20.42 0.56 -5.77
CA VAL A 138 -20.04 0.71 -4.36
C VAL A 138 -20.33 2.15 -3.95
N ASN A 139 -21.22 2.32 -2.97
CA ASN A 139 -21.48 3.62 -2.35
C ASN A 139 -20.67 3.71 -1.07
N HIS A 140 -19.93 4.80 -0.89
CA HIS A 140 -19.24 5.14 0.36
C HIS A 140 -20.08 6.17 1.11
N LEU A 141 -20.51 5.83 2.32
CA LEU A 141 -21.44 6.62 3.10
C LEU A 141 -20.73 7.39 4.20
N ARG A 142 -21.25 8.57 4.54
CA ARG A 142 -20.88 9.38 5.70
C ARG A 142 -21.57 8.86 6.96
N ALA A 143 -21.18 9.38 8.11
CA ALA A 143 -21.77 9.00 9.40
C ALA A 143 -23.28 9.33 9.49
N ASP A 144 -23.75 10.35 8.77
CA ASP A 144 -25.17 10.73 8.69
C ASP A 144 -25.98 9.90 7.68
N GLY A 145 -25.34 8.94 6.98
CA GLY A 145 -25.96 8.10 5.97
C GLY A 145 -26.04 8.73 4.57
N THR A 146 -25.63 9.99 4.39
CA THR A 146 -25.49 10.57 3.04
C THR A 146 -24.31 9.92 2.30
N VAL A 147 -24.36 9.92 0.97
CA VAL A 147 -23.26 9.34 0.17
C VAL A 147 -22.20 10.36 -0.12
N ALA A 148 -20.94 9.96 0.09
CA ALA A 148 -19.76 10.75 -0.26
C ALA A 148 -19.25 10.45 -1.68
N VAL A 149 -19.20 9.16 -2.03
CA VAL A 149 -18.64 8.70 -3.31
C VAL A 149 -19.40 7.48 -3.81
N ILE A 150 -19.60 7.40 -5.12
CA ILE A 150 -20.15 6.23 -5.82
C ILE A 150 -19.10 5.74 -6.83
N ASP A 151 -18.59 4.52 -6.67
CA ASP A 151 -17.81 3.81 -7.70
C ASP A 151 -18.80 2.95 -8.49
N ASN A 152 -19.20 3.42 -9.67
CA ASN A 152 -20.16 2.77 -10.54
C ASN A 152 -19.44 2.07 -11.69
N ARG A 153 -19.72 0.78 -11.88
CA ARG A 153 -19.06 -0.11 -12.86
C ARG A 153 -20.06 -0.73 -13.84
N ARG A 154 -21.31 -0.24 -13.83
CA ARG A 154 -22.39 -0.74 -14.68
C ARG A 154 -22.11 -0.47 -16.17
N LYS A 155 -22.60 -1.36 -17.04
CA LYS A 155 -22.64 -1.19 -18.51
C LYS A 155 -21.27 -1.00 -19.20
N GLY A 156 -20.18 -1.44 -18.59
CA GLY A 156 -18.86 -1.49 -19.24
C GLY A 156 -18.02 -0.21 -19.13
N GLU A 157 -18.58 0.91 -18.68
CA GLU A 157 -17.84 2.15 -18.44
C GLU A 157 -17.86 2.50 -16.95
N ARG A 158 -16.71 2.35 -16.29
CA ARG A 158 -16.56 2.74 -14.88
C ARG A 158 -16.63 4.27 -14.77
N CYS A 159 -17.39 4.78 -13.82
CA CYS A 159 -17.32 6.17 -13.41
C CYS A 159 -17.31 6.28 -11.88
N ILE A 160 -16.58 7.28 -11.39
CA ILE A 160 -16.51 7.63 -9.97
C ILE A 160 -17.25 8.95 -9.82
N ILE A 161 -18.30 8.96 -9.00
CA ILE A 161 -19.15 10.12 -8.77
C ILE A 161 -18.90 10.60 -7.34
N VAL A 162 -18.46 11.84 -7.17
CA VAL A 162 -18.25 12.48 -5.87
C VAL A 162 -19.48 13.34 -5.57
N CYS A 163 -20.00 13.22 -4.36
CA CYS A 163 -21.20 13.91 -3.91
C CYS A 163 -20.88 15.04 -2.92
N ASP A 164 -21.73 16.07 -2.94
CA ASP A 164 -21.71 17.16 -1.96
C ASP A 164 -22.03 16.67 -0.54
N LYS A 165 -22.05 17.58 0.43
CA LYS A 165 -22.33 17.28 1.84
C LYS A 165 -23.75 16.77 2.08
N GLN A 166 -24.69 17.08 1.19
CA GLN A 166 -26.08 16.64 1.24
C GLN A 166 -26.27 15.28 0.53
N GLY A 167 -25.23 14.75 -0.11
CA GLY A 167 -25.26 13.49 -0.84
C GLY A 167 -25.68 13.63 -2.30
N ASN A 168 -25.80 14.86 -2.83
CA ASN A 168 -26.10 15.08 -4.23
C ASN A 168 -24.84 14.89 -5.09
N PRO A 169 -24.92 14.18 -6.23
CA PRO A 169 -23.83 14.08 -7.18
C PRO A 169 -23.34 15.45 -7.68
N GLU A 170 -22.04 15.73 -7.55
CA GLU A 170 -21.44 17.00 -7.98
C GLU A 170 -20.48 16.79 -9.15
N ARG A 171 -19.53 15.86 -9.01
CA ARG A 171 -18.42 15.65 -9.94
C ARG A 171 -18.32 14.21 -10.39
N VAL A 172 -17.91 14.01 -11.63
CA VAL A 172 -17.73 12.68 -12.24
C VAL A 172 -16.34 12.54 -12.82
N PHE A 173 -15.72 11.39 -12.57
CA PHE A 173 -14.45 10.97 -13.13
C PHE A 173 -14.63 9.66 -13.88
N SER A 174 -14.27 9.63 -15.17
CA SER A 174 -14.32 8.41 -15.99
C SER A 174 -13.21 7.41 -15.67
N TRP A 175 -12.18 7.85 -14.91
CA TRP A 175 -11.01 7.05 -14.58
C TRP A 175 -10.54 7.34 -13.16
N ALA A 176 -9.84 6.37 -12.56
CA ALA A 176 -9.36 6.49 -11.20
C ALA A 176 -8.19 7.48 -11.03
N TRP A 177 -7.29 7.61 -12.02
CA TRP A 177 -6.11 8.45 -11.87
C TRP A 177 -6.43 9.95 -11.75
N PRO A 178 -7.28 10.56 -12.60
CA PRO A 178 -7.66 11.96 -12.41
C PRO A 178 -8.39 12.21 -11.08
N PHE A 179 -9.14 11.21 -10.59
CA PHE A 179 -9.76 11.26 -9.26
C PHE A 179 -8.70 11.27 -8.14
N TYR A 180 -7.66 10.44 -8.24
CA TYR A 180 -6.55 10.46 -7.29
C TYR A 180 -5.77 11.77 -7.35
N HIS A 181 -5.48 12.30 -8.54
CA HIS A 181 -4.79 13.58 -8.70
C HIS A 181 -5.57 14.73 -8.07
N ALA A 182 -6.89 14.78 -8.28
CA ALA A 182 -7.74 15.80 -7.67
C ALA A 182 -7.71 15.75 -6.13
N TRP A 183 -7.67 14.53 -5.57
CA TRP A 183 -7.49 14.36 -4.13
C TRP A 183 -6.11 14.81 -3.65
N LEU A 184 -5.04 14.44 -4.34
CA LEU A 184 -3.69 14.88 -4.01
C LEU A 184 -3.58 16.41 -4.06
N ASP A 185 -4.11 17.05 -5.10
CA ASP A 185 -4.16 18.52 -5.23
C ASP A 185 -4.92 19.16 -4.05
N THR A 186 -6.00 18.52 -3.58
CA THR A 186 -6.76 19.01 -2.42
C THR A 186 -5.97 18.85 -1.10
N ILE A 187 -5.23 17.74 -0.93
CA ILE A 187 -4.44 17.46 0.27
C ILE A 187 -3.18 18.33 0.35
N PHE A 188 -2.50 18.52 -0.77
CA PHE A 188 -1.23 19.25 -0.84
C PHE A 188 -1.44 20.75 -0.94
N ASN A 189 -2.52 21.19 -1.60
CA ASN A 189 -2.78 22.61 -1.83
C ASN A 189 -1.54 23.30 -2.43
N ASP A 190 -1.10 24.43 -1.88
CA ASP A 190 0.10 25.16 -2.30
C ASP A 190 1.38 24.76 -1.52
N ASP A 191 1.33 23.71 -0.68
CA ASP A 191 2.48 23.29 0.12
C ASP A 191 3.60 22.70 -0.75
N TYR A 192 4.86 22.85 -0.32
CA TYR A 192 5.96 22.07 -0.90
C TYR A 192 5.94 20.65 -0.33
N VAL A 193 5.91 19.65 -1.22
CA VAL A 193 5.63 18.26 -0.87
C VAL A 193 6.61 17.29 -1.51
N ASP A 194 7.13 16.37 -0.71
CA ASP A 194 7.80 15.15 -1.18
C ASP A 194 6.82 13.97 -1.12
N ILE A 195 6.62 13.30 -2.24
CA ILE A 195 5.84 12.05 -2.33
C ILE A 195 6.79 10.88 -2.50
N ILE A 196 6.81 9.98 -1.52
CA ILE A 196 7.55 8.73 -1.60
C ILE A 196 6.59 7.60 -1.99
N VAL A 197 6.85 6.91 -3.09
CA VAL A 197 6.07 5.76 -3.55
C VAL A 197 6.93 4.50 -3.56
N ASP A 198 6.39 3.39 -3.04
CA ASP A 198 7.16 2.19 -2.70
C ASP A 198 7.00 1.02 -3.69
N ASN A 199 6.12 1.14 -4.69
CA ASN A 199 5.93 0.05 -5.65
C ASN A 199 5.60 0.57 -7.05
N ASP A 200 6.02 -0.20 -8.05
CA ASP A 200 5.95 0.22 -9.44
C ASP A 200 4.51 0.42 -9.91
N HIS A 201 3.56 -0.38 -9.42
CA HIS A 201 2.15 -0.28 -9.79
C HIS A 201 1.54 1.06 -9.34
N GLU A 202 1.82 1.49 -8.11
CA GLU A 202 1.39 2.76 -7.56
C GLU A 202 2.16 3.92 -8.20
N ALA A 203 3.42 3.75 -8.55
CA ALA A 203 4.21 4.78 -9.20
C ALA A 203 3.67 5.14 -10.59
N ARG A 204 2.98 4.21 -11.28
CA ARG A 204 2.44 4.45 -12.64
C ARG A 204 1.51 5.64 -12.70
N PHE A 205 0.66 5.87 -11.70
CA PHE A 205 -0.29 6.99 -11.79
C PHE A 205 0.35 8.34 -11.47
N LEU A 206 1.54 8.34 -10.87
CA LEU A 206 2.30 9.56 -10.61
C LEU A 206 3.06 10.04 -11.86
N THR A 207 3.20 9.22 -12.91
CA THR A 207 3.92 9.64 -14.13
C THR A 207 3.24 10.79 -14.85
N ASP A 208 1.95 11.01 -14.60
CA ASP A 208 1.18 12.12 -15.17
C ASP A 208 0.86 13.20 -14.12
N TYR A 209 1.38 13.07 -12.89
CA TYR A 209 1.14 14.00 -11.78
C TYR A 209 2.31 15.00 -11.62
N HIS A 210 2.34 16.04 -12.43
CA HIS A 210 3.38 17.09 -12.32
C HIS A 210 2.84 18.37 -11.70
N ARG A 211 3.44 18.80 -10.60
CA ARG A 211 3.17 20.09 -9.93
C ARG A 211 4.50 20.73 -9.57
N ARG A 212 4.57 22.07 -9.60
CA ARG A 212 5.82 22.81 -9.36
C ARG A 212 6.34 22.70 -7.92
N ASN A 213 5.43 22.44 -6.99
CA ASN A 213 5.66 22.32 -5.55
C ASN A 213 5.72 20.86 -5.09
N VAL A 214 5.77 19.88 -6.00
CA VAL A 214 5.77 18.46 -5.66
C VAL A 214 7.00 17.79 -6.24
N SER A 215 7.73 17.06 -5.41
CA SER A 215 8.78 16.13 -5.83
C SER A 215 8.33 14.69 -5.63
N ILE A 216 8.60 13.83 -6.61
CA ILE A 216 8.21 12.42 -6.62
C ILE A 216 9.45 11.54 -6.49
N ILE A 217 9.48 10.77 -5.41
CA ILE A 217 10.56 9.87 -5.03
C ILE A 217 10.06 8.42 -5.16
N HIS A 218 10.63 7.63 -6.07
CA HIS A 218 10.31 6.21 -6.23
C HIS A 218 11.30 5.33 -5.48
N TYR A 219 10.84 4.63 -4.45
CA TYR A 219 11.65 3.72 -3.64
C TYR A 219 11.43 2.27 -4.07
N PHE A 220 12.47 1.61 -4.56
CA PHE A 220 12.40 0.20 -4.97
C PHE A 220 12.47 -0.78 -3.78
N HIS A 221 11.66 -1.84 -3.83
CA HIS A 221 11.76 -2.99 -2.90
C HIS A 221 12.12 -4.30 -3.60
N GLY A 222 11.92 -4.36 -4.91
CA GLY A 222 12.13 -5.54 -5.74
C GLY A 222 13.40 -5.49 -6.57
N THR A 223 13.77 -6.64 -7.13
CA THR A 223 14.82 -6.74 -8.15
C THR A 223 14.32 -6.12 -9.45
N HIS A 224 14.83 -4.97 -9.86
CA HIS A 224 14.31 -4.26 -11.05
C HIS A 224 15.00 -4.64 -12.37
N CYS A 225 16.12 -5.36 -12.32
CA CYS A 225 16.86 -5.82 -13.48
C CYS A 225 17.28 -7.29 -13.36
N ASN A 226 17.49 -7.97 -14.47
CA ASN A 226 18.08 -9.30 -14.49
C ASN A 226 19.62 -9.23 -14.32
N GLY A 227 20.28 -10.40 -14.21
CA GLY A 227 21.75 -10.48 -14.10
C GLY A 227 22.53 -10.04 -15.34
N LYS A 228 21.84 -9.56 -16.39
CA LYS A 228 22.43 -8.99 -17.62
C LYS A 228 22.19 -7.48 -17.71
N ASN A 229 21.81 -6.82 -16.62
CA ASN A 229 21.45 -5.39 -16.59
C ASN A 229 20.37 -5.04 -17.63
N GLN A 230 19.33 -5.88 -17.73
CA GLN A 230 18.13 -5.56 -18.49
C GLN A 230 16.98 -5.36 -17.52
N VAL A 231 16.23 -4.27 -17.70
CA VAL A 231 15.04 -3.96 -16.88
C VAL A 231 14.02 -5.08 -17.01
N LEU A 232 13.42 -5.48 -15.88
CA LEU A 232 12.36 -6.48 -15.88
C LEU A 232 11.03 -5.86 -16.38
N PRO A 233 10.16 -6.63 -17.06
CA PRO A 233 8.96 -6.09 -17.70
C PRO A 233 8.03 -5.28 -16.78
N TYR A 234 7.95 -5.65 -15.51
CA TYR A 234 7.08 -4.96 -14.56
C TYR A 234 7.59 -3.56 -14.17
N ALA A 235 8.90 -3.31 -14.28
CA ALA A 235 9.54 -2.03 -13.96
C ALA A 235 9.76 -1.15 -15.20
N GLU A 236 9.61 -1.71 -16.40
CA GLU A 236 9.82 -1.03 -17.69
C GLU A 236 8.98 0.25 -17.82
N PHE A 237 7.75 0.24 -17.32
CA PHE A 237 6.87 1.42 -17.38
C PHE A 237 7.48 2.63 -16.68
N VAL A 238 8.13 2.40 -15.53
CA VAL A 238 8.71 3.45 -14.69
C VAL A 238 10.08 3.87 -15.24
N PHE A 239 10.94 2.90 -15.61
CA PHE A 239 12.26 3.20 -16.20
C PHE A 239 12.20 3.82 -17.60
N SER A 240 11.12 3.65 -18.36
CA SER A 240 10.92 4.37 -19.64
C SER A 240 10.49 5.83 -19.45
N ARG A 241 10.33 6.28 -18.20
CA ARG A 241 9.80 7.59 -17.78
C ARG A 241 10.62 8.21 -16.65
N LEU A 242 11.95 8.06 -16.70
CA LEU A 242 12.85 8.58 -15.66
C LEU A 242 12.68 10.09 -15.43
N ASP A 243 12.35 10.84 -16.48
CA ASP A 243 12.04 12.28 -16.45
C ASP A 243 10.79 12.64 -15.62
N ARG A 244 10.00 11.64 -15.23
CA ARG A 244 8.76 11.82 -14.46
C ARG A 244 8.94 11.70 -12.96
N PHE A 245 10.14 11.36 -12.51
CA PHE A 245 10.50 11.22 -11.10
C PHE A 245 11.75 12.04 -10.80
N ASP A 246 11.76 12.71 -9.66
CA ASP A 246 12.89 13.54 -9.22
C ASP A 246 14.01 12.68 -8.64
N LEU A 247 13.65 11.54 -8.02
CA LEU A 247 14.59 10.64 -7.38
C LEU A 247 14.12 9.19 -7.40
N PHE A 248 15.04 8.30 -7.69
CA PHE A 248 14.90 6.86 -7.54
C PHE A 248 15.82 6.36 -6.44
N VAL A 249 15.24 5.68 -5.45
CA VAL A 249 15.96 5.20 -4.28
C VAL A 249 16.01 3.68 -4.27
N PHE A 250 17.22 3.13 -4.09
CA PHE A 250 17.46 1.70 -4.01
C PHE A 250 17.93 1.28 -2.61
N PRO A 251 17.50 0.12 -2.10
CA PRO A 251 17.85 -0.34 -0.77
C PRO A 251 19.26 -0.95 -0.69
N THR A 252 19.91 -1.20 -1.83
CA THR A 252 21.28 -1.72 -1.88
C THR A 252 22.13 -0.95 -2.88
N PHE A 253 23.42 -0.81 -2.56
CA PHE A 253 24.40 -0.18 -3.45
C PHE A 253 24.45 -0.87 -4.81
N SER A 254 24.45 -2.21 -4.83
CA SER A 254 24.48 -2.99 -6.09
C SER A 254 23.29 -2.71 -7.00
N GLN A 255 22.09 -2.56 -6.44
CA GLN A 255 20.90 -2.19 -7.22
C GLN A 255 21.03 -0.77 -7.80
N CYS A 256 21.47 0.21 -6.99
CA CYS A 256 21.68 1.58 -7.45
C CYS A 256 22.72 1.63 -8.57
N TYR A 257 23.86 0.95 -8.38
CA TYR A 257 24.94 0.90 -9.35
C TYR A 257 24.51 0.24 -10.66
N SER A 258 23.75 -0.86 -10.61
CA SER A 258 23.17 -1.47 -11.82
C SER A 258 22.26 -0.51 -12.58
N ALA A 259 21.44 0.28 -11.89
CA ALA A 259 20.59 1.30 -12.53
C ALA A 259 21.43 2.41 -13.20
N GLN A 260 22.46 2.90 -12.54
CA GLN A 260 23.40 3.89 -13.10
C GLN A 260 24.11 3.38 -14.36
N LEU A 261 24.49 2.10 -14.39
CA LEU A 261 25.09 1.49 -15.59
C LEU A 261 24.10 1.36 -16.75
N MET A 262 22.82 1.10 -16.47
CA MET A 262 21.79 1.01 -17.50
C MET A 262 21.37 2.39 -18.05
N PHE A 263 21.42 3.42 -17.20
CA PHE A 263 20.92 4.77 -17.52
C PHE A 263 21.96 5.84 -17.12
N PRO A 264 23.12 5.90 -17.79
CA PRO A 264 24.24 6.76 -17.38
C PRO A 264 23.93 8.27 -17.45
N GLU A 265 22.97 8.66 -18.31
CA GLU A 265 22.57 10.05 -18.48
C GLU A 265 21.63 10.57 -17.38
N TYR A 266 21.10 9.68 -16.53
CA TYR A 266 20.18 10.06 -15.46
C TYR A 266 20.89 10.11 -14.11
N SER A 267 20.86 11.28 -13.45
CA SER A 267 21.56 11.53 -12.19
C SER A 267 20.71 11.30 -10.94
N GLY A 268 19.40 11.12 -11.07
CA GLY A 268 18.46 10.98 -9.96
C GLY A 268 18.46 9.60 -9.29
N PHE A 269 19.61 8.93 -9.15
CA PHE A 269 19.72 7.63 -8.48
C PHE A 269 20.42 7.77 -7.13
N ALA A 270 19.80 7.25 -6.07
CA ALA A 270 20.36 7.21 -4.72
C ALA A 270 20.26 5.83 -4.07
N HIS A 271 21.24 5.51 -3.22
CA HIS A 271 21.22 4.34 -2.36
C HIS A 271 20.88 4.75 -0.93
N VAL A 272 19.76 4.24 -0.41
CA VAL A 272 19.36 4.40 0.99
C VAL A 272 18.84 3.05 1.48
N PRO A 273 19.47 2.40 2.47
CA PRO A 273 19.03 1.11 2.96
C PRO A 273 17.68 1.19 3.67
N HIS A 274 16.99 0.05 3.77
CA HIS A 274 15.73 0.00 4.52
C HIS A 274 15.93 0.39 5.99
N ALA A 275 15.00 1.21 6.49
CA ALA A 275 14.92 1.57 7.89
C ALA A 275 14.69 0.33 8.77
N LEU A 276 15.49 0.22 9.83
CA LEU A 276 15.33 -0.81 10.86
C LEU A 276 14.54 -0.25 12.04
N PRO A 277 13.67 -1.06 12.67
CA PRO A 277 12.97 -0.64 13.88
C PRO A 277 13.95 -0.57 15.07
N PRO A 278 13.74 0.30 16.07
CA PRO A 278 14.62 0.45 17.23
C PRO A 278 14.91 -0.87 17.94
N GLN A 279 13.91 -1.77 18.00
CA GLN A 279 14.03 -3.09 18.62
C GLN A 279 15.07 -3.98 17.92
N ALA A 280 15.40 -3.72 16.65
CA ALA A 280 16.44 -4.46 15.93
C ALA A 280 17.85 -4.23 16.52
N PHE A 281 18.05 -3.15 17.29
CA PHE A 281 19.32 -2.81 17.91
C PHE A 281 19.42 -3.26 19.37
N VAL A 282 18.34 -3.80 19.96
CA VAL A 282 18.33 -4.28 21.34
C VAL A 282 18.82 -5.73 21.37
N SER A 283 20.08 -5.94 21.76
CA SER A 283 20.57 -7.28 22.07
C SER A 283 20.24 -7.62 23.52
N ASP A 284 19.22 -8.45 23.75
CA ASP A 284 19.01 -9.03 25.07
C ASP A 284 20.05 -10.14 25.30
N LYS A 285 21.06 -9.82 26.13
CA LYS A 285 22.14 -10.74 26.49
C LYS A 285 21.64 -11.96 27.29
N SER A 286 20.42 -11.94 27.81
CA SER A 286 19.79 -13.08 28.50
C SER A 286 19.28 -14.15 27.53
N ILE A 287 19.12 -13.82 26.23
CA ILE A 287 18.67 -14.77 25.23
C ILE A 287 19.82 -15.69 24.82
N VAL A 288 19.85 -16.88 25.43
CA VAL A 288 20.75 -17.95 25.01
C VAL A 288 20.17 -18.65 23.78
N ARG A 289 20.81 -18.46 22.62
CA ARG A 289 20.43 -19.18 21.40
C ARG A 289 20.61 -20.68 21.60
N LYS A 290 19.56 -21.46 21.35
CA LYS A 290 19.67 -22.92 21.35
C LYS A 290 20.68 -23.36 20.29
N PRO A 291 21.76 -24.07 20.66
CA PRO A 291 22.72 -24.55 19.69
C PRO A 291 22.03 -25.38 18.60
N ARG A 292 22.51 -25.27 17.36
CA ARG A 292 22.02 -26.07 16.22
C ARG A 292 20.51 -25.90 15.94
N SER A 293 20.00 -24.71 16.22
CA SER A 293 18.67 -24.30 15.81
C SER A 293 18.76 -23.34 14.63
N PHE A 294 17.84 -23.50 13.68
CA PHE A 294 17.67 -22.57 12.56
C PHE A 294 16.23 -22.11 12.50
N VAL A 295 16.05 -20.86 12.11
CA VAL A 295 14.74 -20.26 11.87
C VAL A 295 14.75 -19.68 10.47
N VAL A 296 13.73 -20.04 9.69
CA VAL A 296 13.41 -19.37 8.43
C VAL A 296 12.07 -18.68 8.62
N ALA A 297 12.07 -17.36 8.47
CA ALA A 297 10.88 -16.54 8.56
C ALA A 297 10.67 -15.83 7.21
N SER A 298 9.63 -16.24 6.48
CA SER A 298 9.26 -15.61 5.22
C SER A 298 7.79 -15.89 4.87
N ARG A 299 7.24 -15.14 3.91
CA ARG A 299 6.00 -15.55 3.24
C ARG A 299 6.22 -16.88 2.49
N LEU A 300 5.17 -17.69 2.39
CA LEU A 300 5.17 -18.94 1.63
C LEU A 300 4.94 -18.66 0.14
N GLU A 301 5.96 -18.13 -0.52
CA GLU A 301 5.91 -17.81 -1.95
C GLU A 301 6.99 -18.59 -2.70
N GLY A 302 6.71 -18.98 -3.94
CA GLY A 302 7.64 -19.77 -4.76
C GLY A 302 9.03 -19.13 -4.89
N ILE A 303 9.09 -17.79 -4.94
CA ILE A 303 10.34 -17.03 -5.00
C ILE A 303 11.26 -17.27 -3.79
N LYS A 304 10.71 -17.65 -2.63
CA LYS A 304 11.49 -17.96 -1.42
C LYS A 304 12.13 -19.35 -1.45
N ARG A 305 11.77 -20.19 -2.43
CA ARG A 305 12.36 -21.52 -2.70
C ARG A 305 12.47 -22.40 -1.45
N LEU A 306 11.48 -22.34 -0.55
CA LEU A 306 11.51 -23.05 0.74
C LEU A 306 11.69 -24.56 0.56
N ILE A 307 11.16 -25.14 -0.52
CA ILE A 307 11.37 -26.56 -0.87
C ILE A 307 12.87 -26.89 -1.01
N MET A 308 13.66 -26.02 -1.65
CA MET A 308 15.11 -26.24 -1.77
C MET A 308 15.79 -26.13 -0.40
N GLN A 309 15.33 -25.22 0.46
CA GLN A 309 15.85 -25.09 1.83
C GLN A 309 15.55 -26.33 2.68
N PHE A 310 14.36 -26.94 2.53
CA PHE A 310 14.03 -28.21 3.18
C PHE A 310 14.94 -29.35 2.71
N ARG A 311 15.16 -29.48 1.40
CA ARG A 311 16.07 -30.50 0.85
C ARG A 311 17.50 -30.34 1.38
N LEU A 312 17.99 -29.10 1.45
CA LEU A 312 19.30 -28.81 2.04
C LEU A 312 19.36 -29.23 3.52
N LEU A 313 18.31 -28.94 4.29
CA LEU A 313 18.25 -29.33 5.70
C LEU A 313 18.29 -30.86 5.88
N GLU A 314 17.57 -31.61 5.04
CA GLU A 314 17.60 -33.08 5.07
C GLU A 314 18.99 -33.63 4.72
N LEU A 315 19.65 -33.05 3.71
CA LEU A 315 21.05 -33.39 3.38
C LEU A 315 22.00 -33.09 4.56
N LEU A 316 21.85 -31.94 5.21
CA LEU A 316 22.68 -31.57 6.37
C LEU A 316 22.46 -32.51 7.57
N LYS A 317 21.22 -32.96 7.81
CA LYS A 317 20.92 -33.97 8.84
C LYS A 317 21.61 -35.31 8.54
N ALA A 318 21.59 -35.74 7.28
CA ALA A 318 22.20 -37.00 6.85
C ALA A 318 23.73 -37.00 7.03
N VAL A 319 24.39 -35.86 6.79
CA VAL A 319 25.84 -35.72 6.92
C VAL A 319 26.29 -35.54 8.37
N VAL A 320 25.53 -34.80 9.20
CA VAL A 320 26.00 -34.39 10.53
C VAL A 320 25.60 -35.34 11.67
N LYS A 321 24.81 -36.41 11.41
CA LYS A 321 24.40 -37.47 12.38
C LYS A 321 24.06 -36.97 13.80
N ARG A 322 23.46 -35.78 13.91
CA ARG A 322 23.06 -35.14 15.18
C ARG A 322 21.73 -34.42 15.00
N PHE A 323 20.93 -34.34 16.07
CA PHE A 323 19.60 -33.73 16.03
C PHE A 323 19.66 -32.21 15.78
N TRP A 324 18.98 -31.76 14.72
CA TRP A 324 18.74 -30.34 14.40
C TRP A 324 17.25 -30.04 14.53
N SER A 325 16.90 -28.94 15.18
CA SER A 325 15.52 -28.44 15.24
C SER A 325 15.36 -27.23 14.32
N CYS A 326 14.40 -27.28 13.39
CA CYS A 326 14.07 -26.16 12.51
C CYS A 326 12.66 -25.65 12.83
N ILE A 327 12.52 -24.33 12.99
CA ILE A 327 11.23 -23.67 13.19
C ILE A 327 10.97 -22.80 11.96
N PHE A 328 9.88 -23.07 11.25
CA PHE A 328 9.41 -22.25 10.14
C PHE A 328 8.29 -21.34 10.62
N TRP A 329 8.50 -20.03 10.49
CA TRP A 329 7.45 -19.04 10.70
C TRP A 329 6.95 -18.55 9.35
N ALA A 330 5.69 -18.88 9.06
CA ALA A 330 5.00 -18.57 7.83
C ALA A 330 3.69 -17.86 8.14
N MET A 331 3.49 -16.66 7.59
CA MET A 331 2.14 -16.08 7.48
C MET A 331 1.49 -16.63 6.20
N ALA A 332 0.67 -17.66 6.35
CA ALA A 332 -0.48 -17.89 5.47
C ALA A 332 -1.67 -17.19 6.11
N ALA A 333 -2.73 -16.88 5.34
CA ALA A 333 -3.98 -16.31 5.86
C ALA A 333 -4.72 -17.20 6.90
N SER A 334 -4.09 -18.25 7.42
CA SER A 334 -4.52 -19.03 8.57
C SER A 334 -3.32 -19.48 9.39
N TRP A 335 -3.43 -19.38 10.71
CA TRP A 335 -2.41 -19.76 11.69
C TRP A 335 -2.29 -21.30 11.76
N ARG A 336 -1.13 -21.87 11.43
CA ARG A 336 -0.75 -23.22 11.85
C ARG A 336 0.71 -23.28 12.25
N VAL A 337 0.97 -23.68 13.50
CA VAL A 337 2.28 -24.15 13.96
C VAL A 337 2.40 -25.61 13.54
N CYS A 338 3.18 -25.90 12.50
CA CYS A 338 3.53 -27.29 12.18
C CYS A 338 4.70 -27.74 13.06
N LYS A 339 4.41 -28.52 14.11
CA LYS A 339 5.43 -29.39 14.72
C LYS A 339 5.62 -30.61 13.82
N MET A 340 6.83 -30.82 13.29
CA MET A 340 7.14 -32.09 12.64
C MET A 340 7.26 -33.19 13.70
N PRO A 341 6.68 -34.38 13.49
CA PRO A 341 6.91 -35.52 14.37
C PRO A 341 8.38 -35.98 14.30
N PRO A 342 8.93 -36.56 15.38
CA PRO A 342 10.24 -37.18 15.33
C PRO A 342 10.20 -38.33 14.30
N ALA A 343 11.12 -38.33 13.35
CA ALA A 343 11.27 -39.42 12.40
C ALA A 343 11.78 -40.67 13.12
N THR A 344 10.98 -41.73 13.11
CA THR A 344 11.41 -43.07 13.53
C THR A 344 12.39 -43.59 12.47
N ILE A 345 13.64 -43.84 12.89
CA ILE A 345 14.61 -44.56 12.08
C ILE A 345 14.25 -46.04 12.19
N VAL A 346 13.81 -46.66 11.09
CA VAL A 346 13.85 -48.12 10.95
C VAL A 346 15.23 -48.44 10.37
N ALA A 347 15.94 -49.33 11.07
CA ALA A 347 17.34 -49.69 10.83
C ALA A 347 17.59 -50.34 9.47
#